data_AF-A0A1L9P1F4-F1
#
_entry.id   AF-A0A1L9P1F4-F1
#
_cell.length_a   1.000
_cell.length_b   1.000
_cell.length_c   1.000
_cell.angle_alpha   90.00
_cell.angle_beta   90.00
_cell.angle_gamma   90.00
#
_symmetry.space_group_name_H-M   'P 1'
#
loop_
_entity.id
_entity.type
_entity.pdbx_description
1 polymer ?
#
loop_
_entity_poly.entity_id
_entity_poly.type
_entity_poly.pdbx_seq_one_letter_code
_entity_poly.pdbx_strand_id
1 'polypeptide(L)'
;MSQITATALPEPAFLNVYEADPHTHTDCFQTSIAKNVPLEDFINAFFNSWLFRIERLILKLTVKKPSTDDDIAKLANGTSDSMAAWRTEQRDVDQILLQVPDTPIRTWLMRQSDGDQTHLFFGSAILPARTDKDGTPAMGHMFIVLMGFHKLYARALLYLAKRALC
;
A
#
# COMPACT_ATOMS: atom_id res chain seq x y z
N MET A 1 8.18 -22.05 -4.05
CA MET A 1 8.19 -20.84 -3.19
C MET A 1 7.81 -19.67 -4.06
N SER A 2 6.57 -19.20 -4.05
CA SER A 2 6.21 -18.12 -4.97
C SER A 2 6.80 -16.80 -4.43
N GLN A 3 7.69 -16.24 -5.24
CA GLN A 3 8.61 -15.17 -4.90
C GLN A 3 7.88 -13.83 -4.84
N ILE A 4 8.23 -12.96 -3.90
CA ILE A 4 7.86 -11.54 -3.98
C ILE A 4 8.93 -10.85 -4.84
N THR A 5 8.53 -10.24 -5.95
CA THR A 5 9.46 -9.58 -6.88
C THR A 5 9.15 -8.09 -6.97
N ALA A 6 10.18 -7.26 -7.01
CA ALA A 6 10.00 -5.86 -7.40
C ALA A 6 9.65 -5.81 -8.89
N THR A 7 8.78 -4.88 -9.29
CA THR A 7 8.35 -4.70 -10.68
C THR A 7 8.09 -3.24 -10.96
N ALA A 8 8.01 -2.86 -12.23
CA ALA A 8 7.42 -1.58 -12.61
C ALA A 8 5.92 -1.57 -12.27
N LEU A 9 5.35 -0.38 -12.10
CA LEU A 9 3.90 -0.24 -11.97
C LEU A 9 3.21 -0.70 -13.27
N PRO A 10 2.14 -1.50 -13.17
CA PRO A 10 1.37 -1.87 -14.35
C PRO A 10 0.66 -0.63 -14.92
N GLU A 11 0.41 -0.61 -16.23
CA GLU A 11 -0.25 0.51 -16.93
C GLU A 11 -1.55 1.03 -16.26
N PRO A 12 -2.47 0.17 -15.78
CA PRO A 12 -3.69 0.65 -15.12
C PRO A 12 -3.49 1.15 -13.68
N ALA A 13 -2.28 1.10 -13.10
CA ALA A 13 -2.08 1.46 -11.70
C ALA A 13 -2.45 2.92 -11.42
N PHE A 14 -3.33 3.15 -10.44
CA PHE A 14 -3.62 4.52 -9.97
C PHE A 14 -2.38 5.26 -9.48
N LEU A 15 -1.36 4.53 -9.02
CA LEU A 15 -0.10 5.11 -8.57
C LEU A 15 0.71 5.77 -9.71
N ASN A 16 0.42 5.47 -10.98
CA ASN A 16 1.11 6.06 -12.14
C ASN A 16 0.97 7.59 -12.20
N VAL A 17 -0.11 8.14 -11.62
CA VAL A 17 -0.30 9.61 -11.49
C VAL A 17 0.88 10.26 -10.76
N TYR A 18 1.48 9.55 -9.80
CA TYR A 18 2.59 10.04 -8.98
C TYR A 18 3.96 9.75 -9.58
N GLU A 19 4.09 8.70 -10.39
CA GLU A 19 5.36 8.37 -11.07
C GLU A 19 5.77 9.44 -12.10
N ALA A 20 4.82 10.21 -12.62
CA ALA A 20 5.08 11.31 -13.53
C ALA A 20 5.88 12.47 -12.90
N ASP A 21 5.88 12.60 -11.58
CA ASP A 21 6.67 13.62 -10.87
C ASP A 21 8.08 13.07 -10.57
N PRO A 22 9.15 13.66 -11.14
CA PRO A 22 10.53 13.19 -10.95
C PRO A 22 11.03 13.30 -9.49
N HIS A 23 10.30 14.03 -8.64
CA HIS A 23 10.61 14.17 -7.22
C HIS A 23 9.80 13.24 -6.32
N THR A 24 8.89 12.46 -6.89
CA THR A 24 8.14 11.44 -6.16
C THR A 24 8.87 10.11 -6.23
N HIS A 25 9.02 9.47 -5.07
CA HIS A 25 9.47 8.09 -5.05
C HIS A 25 8.28 7.16 -5.19
N THR A 26 8.36 6.18 -6.08
CA THR A 26 7.42 5.07 -6.18
C THR A 26 8.14 3.73 -6.03
N ASP A 27 7.46 2.76 -5.41
CA ASP A 27 7.84 1.35 -5.48
C ASP A 27 6.64 0.45 -5.75
N CYS A 28 6.93 -0.73 -6.31
CA CYS A 28 5.92 -1.73 -6.62
C CYS A 28 6.51 -3.15 -6.46
N PHE A 29 5.74 -4.00 -5.80
CA PHE A 29 6.04 -5.40 -5.57
C PHE A 29 4.87 -6.26 -6.02
N GLN A 30 5.18 -7.41 -6.61
CA GLN A 30 4.17 -8.35 -7.08
C GLN A 30 4.39 -9.76 -6.55
N THR A 31 3.31 -10.53 -6.53
CA THR A 31 3.31 -11.98 -6.37
C THR A 31 2.05 -12.58 -6.99
N SER A 32 2.03 -13.90 -7.21
CA SER A 32 0.91 -14.59 -7.84
C SER A 32 0.34 -15.67 -6.91
N ILE A 33 -0.97 -15.88 -7.01
CA ILE A 33 -1.73 -16.92 -6.32
C ILE A 33 -2.48 -17.75 -7.37
N ALA A 34 -2.44 -19.08 -7.25
CA ALA A 34 -3.12 -20.00 -8.17
C ALA A 34 -4.62 -20.18 -7.83
N LYS A 35 -5.33 -19.07 -7.64
CA LYS A 35 -6.79 -18.99 -7.58
C LYS A 35 -7.25 -17.57 -7.87
N ASN A 36 -8.54 -17.40 -8.14
CA ASN A 36 -9.18 -16.10 -8.21
C ASN A 36 -9.29 -15.48 -6.81
N VAL A 37 -8.75 -14.26 -6.65
CA VAL A 37 -8.79 -13.49 -5.40
C VAL A 37 -9.49 -12.15 -5.66
N PRO A 38 -10.67 -11.91 -5.05
CA PRO A 38 -11.32 -10.60 -5.04
C PRO A 38 -10.45 -9.52 -4.36
N LEU A 39 -10.66 -8.26 -4.73
CA LEU A 39 -9.93 -7.14 -4.14
C LEU A 39 -10.20 -7.05 -2.62
N GLU A 40 -11.43 -7.31 -2.20
CA GLU A 40 -11.87 -7.29 -0.80
C GLU A 40 -11.05 -8.26 0.05
N ASP A 41 -10.84 -9.48 -0.44
CA ASP A 41 -10.07 -10.51 0.24
C ASP A 41 -8.59 -10.10 0.33
N PHE A 42 -8.06 -9.48 -0.73
CA PHE A 42 -6.70 -8.98 -0.71
C PHE A 42 -6.51 -7.84 0.29
N ILE A 43 -7.41 -6.85 0.32
CA ILE A 43 -7.40 -5.74 1.30
C ILE A 43 -7.45 -6.30 2.72
N ASN A 44 -8.37 -7.23 2.99
CA ASN A 44 -8.51 -7.86 4.29
C ASN A 44 -7.26 -8.63 4.70
N ALA A 45 -6.71 -9.46 3.81
CA ALA A 45 -5.50 -10.24 4.08
C ALA A 45 -4.27 -9.35 4.34
N PHE A 46 -4.17 -8.24 3.62
CA PHE A 46 -3.07 -7.28 3.75
C PHE A 46 -3.15 -6.51 5.07
N PHE A 47 -4.26 -5.81 5.31
CA PHE A 47 -4.41 -4.96 6.49
C PHE A 47 -4.70 -5.74 7.77
N ASN A 48 -5.17 -7.00 7.73
CA ASN A 48 -5.29 -7.82 8.95
C ASN A 48 -4.04 -8.65 9.28
N SER A 49 -2.96 -8.53 8.50
CA SER A 49 -1.70 -9.21 8.80
C SER A 49 -1.16 -8.82 10.19
N TRP A 50 -0.55 -9.78 10.90
CA TRP A 50 0.00 -9.53 12.25
C TRP A 50 1.01 -8.38 12.27
N LEU A 51 1.75 -8.21 11.17
CA LEU A 51 2.74 -7.15 11.00
C LEU A 51 2.06 -5.77 10.94
N PHE A 52 0.98 -5.65 10.16
CA PHE A 52 0.19 -4.41 10.13
C PHE A 52 -0.57 -4.15 11.43
N ARG A 53 -0.93 -5.20 12.19
CA ARG A 53 -1.52 -5.03 13.54
C ARG A 53 -0.58 -4.34 14.51
N ILE A 54 0.73 -4.57 14.41
CA ILE A 54 1.74 -3.84 15.19
C ILE A 54 1.74 -2.37 14.78
N GLU A 55 1.68 -2.08 13.49
CA GLU A 55 1.58 -0.70 13.00
C GLU A 55 0.30 0.00 13.51
N ARG A 56 -0.85 -0.67 13.49
CA ARG A 56 -2.09 -0.16 14.10
C ARG A 56 -1.92 0.14 15.59
N LEU A 57 -1.21 -0.70 16.32
CA LEU A 57 -0.94 -0.48 17.75
C LEU A 57 -0.04 0.75 17.95
N ILE A 58 0.98 0.92 17.12
CA ILE A 58 1.85 2.10 17.14
C ILE A 58 1.02 3.36 16.85
N LEU A 59 0.24 3.37 15.77
CA LEU A 59 -0.61 4.52 15.39
C LEU A 59 -1.67 4.85 16.45
N LYS A 60 -2.26 3.84 17.08
CA LYS A 60 -3.17 4.02 18.21
C LYS A 60 -2.47 4.73 19.37
N LEU A 61 -1.22 4.37 19.67
CA LEU A 61 -0.46 4.93 20.79
C LEU A 61 0.10 6.33 20.47
N THR A 62 0.52 6.59 19.22
CA THR A 62 1.19 7.83 18.83
C THR A 62 0.24 8.90 18.30
N VAL A 63 -0.77 8.53 17.51
CA VAL A 63 -1.70 9.47 16.83
C VAL A 63 -3.12 9.37 17.38
N LYS A 64 -3.40 8.47 18.34
CA LYS A 64 -4.74 8.21 18.93
C LYS A 64 -5.83 7.92 17.89
N LYS A 65 -5.46 7.37 16.73
CA LYS A 65 -6.37 6.92 15.67
C LYS A 65 -6.41 5.39 15.63
N PRO A 66 -7.21 4.72 16.48
CA PRO A 66 -7.35 3.26 16.40
C PRO A 66 -8.01 2.86 15.07
N SER A 67 -7.67 1.68 14.57
CA SER A 67 -8.46 0.96 13.56
C SER A 67 -8.76 -0.43 14.07
N THR A 68 -10.00 -0.83 13.89
CA THR A 68 -10.53 -2.16 14.20
C THR A 68 -10.57 -3.02 12.94
N ASP A 69 -10.74 -4.33 13.13
CA ASP A 69 -10.89 -5.27 12.02
C ASP A 69 -12.21 -5.00 11.24
N ASP A 70 -13.23 -4.43 11.91
CA ASP A 70 -14.47 -3.95 11.28
C ASP A 70 -14.23 -2.73 10.37
N ASP A 71 -13.36 -1.80 10.76
CA ASP A 71 -12.98 -0.68 9.89
C ASP A 71 -12.28 -1.16 8.61
N ILE A 72 -11.45 -2.20 8.72
CA ILE A 72 -10.79 -2.83 7.57
C ILE A 72 -11.82 -3.52 6.68
N ALA A 73 -12.78 -4.25 7.26
CA ALA A 73 -13.85 -4.89 6.49
C ALA A 73 -14.70 -3.85 5.74
N LYS A 74 -15.02 -2.72 6.39
CA LYS A 74 -15.74 -1.59 5.78
C LYS A 74 -14.94 -0.89 4.68
N LEU A 75 -13.62 -0.79 4.82
CA LEU A 75 -12.76 -0.31 3.74
C LEU A 75 -12.74 -1.32 2.58
N ALA A 76 -12.58 -2.60 2.90
CA ALA A 76 -12.48 -3.68 1.94
C ALA A 76 -13.73 -3.76 1.08
N ASN A 77 -14.93 -3.74 1.68
CA ASN A 77 -16.21 -3.80 0.97
C ASN A 77 -16.67 -2.47 0.35
N GLY A 78 -15.90 -1.38 0.51
CA GLY A 78 -16.24 -0.06 -0.02
C GLY A 78 -17.38 0.67 0.69
N THR A 79 -17.76 0.24 1.90
CA THR A 79 -18.78 0.94 2.72
C THR A 79 -18.20 2.06 3.60
N SER A 80 -16.86 2.18 3.65
CA SER A 80 -16.14 3.29 4.26
C SER A 80 -14.97 3.71 3.39
N ASP A 81 -14.76 5.02 3.27
CA ASP A 81 -13.58 5.62 2.65
C ASP A 81 -12.45 5.92 3.63
N SER A 82 -12.55 5.44 4.88
CA SER A 82 -11.58 5.76 5.93
C SER A 82 -11.27 4.57 6.84
N MET A 83 -9.99 4.46 7.23
CA MET A 83 -9.47 3.40 8.11
C MET A 83 -8.26 3.93 8.91
N ALA A 84 -8.41 4.10 10.23
CA ALA A 84 -7.41 4.76 11.10
C ALA A 84 -6.89 6.10 10.54
N ALA A 85 -5.65 6.10 10.04
CA ALA A 85 -5.01 7.27 9.47
C ALA A 85 -5.17 7.34 7.94
N TRP A 86 -5.64 6.28 7.30
CA TRP A 86 -5.81 6.22 5.85
C TRP A 86 -7.20 6.70 5.42
N ARG A 87 -7.22 7.32 4.25
CA ARG A 87 -8.43 7.70 3.51
C ARG A 87 -8.31 7.24 2.07
N THR A 88 -9.39 6.68 1.52
CA THR A 88 -9.49 6.33 0.11
C THR A 88 -9.36 7.58 -0.74
N GLU A 89 -8.43 7.54 -1.68
CA GLU A 89 -8.26 8.55 -2.71
C GLU A 89 -8.96 8.14 -3.99
N GLN A 90 -8.77 6.87 -4.40
CA GLN A 90 -9.41 6.30 -5.57
C GLN A 90 -9.62 4.80 -5.36
N ARG A 91 -10.71 4.26 -5.91
CA ARG A 91 -11.05 2.84 -5.86
C ARG A 91 -11.80 2.41 -7.12
N ASP A 92 -11.51 1.22 -7.61
CA ASP A 92 -12.37 0.46 -8.52
C ASP A 92 -12.52 -1.00 -8.04
N VAL A 93 -12.87 -1.92 -8.94
CA VAL A 93 -13.08 -3.35 -8.66
C VAL A 93 -11.78 -4.16 -8.58
N ASP A 94 -10.66 -3.60 -9.04
CA ASP A 94 -9.35 -4.26 -9.16
C ASP A 94 -8.30 -3.63 -8.24
N GLN A 95 -8.46 -2.36 -7.83
CA GLN A 95 -7.46 -1.62 -7.07
C GLN A 95 -8.02 -0.54 -6.13
N ILE A 96 -7.23 -0.23 -5.11
CA ILE A 96 -7.48 0.85 -4.17
C ILE A 96 -6.21 1.66 -3.93
N LEU A 97 -6.35 2.98 -3.96
CA LEU A 97 -5.33 3.95 -3.61
C LEU A 97 -5.75 4.68 -2.34
N LEU A 98 -4.87 4.65 -1.34
CA LEU A 98 -5.07 5.27 -0.04
C LEU A 98 -4.02 6.36 0.18
N GLN A 99 -4.45 7.42 0.84
CA GLN A 99 -3.57 8.46 1.37
C GLN A 99 -3.63 8.49 2.89
N VAL A 100 -2.56 8.93 3.52
CA VAL A 100 -2.59 9.37 4.92
C VAL A 100 -2.66 10.90 4.91
N PRO A 101 -3.77 11.53 5.35
CA PRO A 101 -3.92 12.99 5.31
C PRO A 101 -2.77 13.72 5.98
N ASP A 102 -2.40 14.87 5.42
CA ASP A 102 -1.28 15.72 5.87
C ASP A 102 0.10 15.06 5.81
N THR A 103 0.23 13.95 5.06
CA THR A 103 1.51 13.27 4.82
C THR A 103 1.76 13.06 3.32
N PRO A 104 3.03 12.89 2.92
CA PRO A 104 3.37 12.57 1.54
C PRO A 104 3.12 11.10 1.17
N ILE A 105 2.55 10.27 2.05
CA ILE A 105 2.51 8.82 1.85
C ILE A 105 1.25 8.42 1.08
N ARG A 106 1.44 7.56 0.08
CA ARG A 106 0.39 6.82 -0.63
C ARG A 106 0.61 5.32 -0.50
N THR A 107 -0.47 4.59 -0.34
CA THR A 107 -0.49 3.13 -0.24
C THR A 107 -1.44 2.61 -1.30
N TRP A 108 -0.97 1.70 -2.15
CA TRP A 108 -1.75 1.20 -3.28
C TRP A 108 -1.75 -0.32 -3.31
N LEU A 109 -2.93 -0.90 -3.50
CA LEU A 109 -3.14 -2.34 -3.67
C LEU A 109 -3.89 -2.57 -4.97
N MET A 110 -3.45 -3.55 -5.75
CA MET A 110 -4.14 -3.99 -6.95
C MET A 110 -4.13 -5.51 -7.06
N ARG A 111 -5.20 -6.07 -7.59
CA ARG A 111 -5.24 -7.44 -8.09
C ARG A 111 -5.47 -7.43 -9.59
N GLN A 112 -4.88 -8.38 -10.29
CA GLN A 112 -5.09 -8.62 -11.71
C GLN A 112 -5.33 -10.10 -11.94
N SER A 113 -6.45 -10.44 -12.58
CA SER A 113 -6.76 -11.83 -12.94
C SER A 113 -5.96 -12.24 -14.19
N ASP A 114 -5.43 -13.45 -14.17
CA ASP A 114 -4.67 -14.06 -15.27
C ASP A 114 -5.04 -15.56 -15.34
N GLY A 115 -6.08 -15.87 -16.13
CA GLY A 115 -6.68 -17.20 -16.17
C GLY A 115 -7.19 -17.63 -14.79
N ASP A 116 -6.66 -18.76 -14.30
CA ASP A 116 -6.99 -19.30 -12.97
C ASP A 116 -6.09 -18.74 -11.85
N GLN A 117 -5.26 -17.75 -12.17
CA GLN A 117 -4.34 -17.11 -11.24
C GLN A 117 -4.74 -15.66 -10.99
N THR A 118 -4.31 -15.13 -9.84
CA THR A 118 -4.39 -13.70 -9.53
C THR A 118 -3.00 -13.18 -9.19
N HIS A 119 -2.58 -12.13 -9.90
CA HIS A 119 -1.42 -11.33 -9.55
C HIS A 119 -1.84 -10.27 -8.54
N LEU A 120 -1.11 -10.18 -7.43
CA LEU A 120 -1.31 -9.21 -6.36
C LEU A 120 -0.15 -8.23 -6.37
N PHE A 121 -0.48 -6.95 -6.39
CA PHE A 121 0.47 -5.85 -6.39
C PHE A 121 0.31 -5.04 -5.11
N PHE A 122 1.45 -4.70 -4.52
CA PHE A 122 1.54 -3.70 -3.46
C PHE A 122 2.56 -2.65 -3.87
N GLY A 123 2.15 -1.38 -3.87
CA GLY A 123 3.01 -0.26 -4.14
C GLY A 123 2.79 0.89 -3.18
N SER A 124 3.75 1.80 -3.16
CA SER A 124 3.67 3.02 -2.37
C SER A 124 4.29 4.19 -3.12
N ALA A 125 3.80 5.39 -2.82
CA ALA A 125 4.44 6.61 -3.26
C ALA A 125 4.77 7.50 -2.06
N ILE A 126 5.89 8.21 -2.16
CA ILE A 126 6.22 9.28 -1.23
C ILE A 126 6.43 10.55 -2.03
N LEU A 127 5.44 11.44 -1.91
CA LEU A 127 5.39 12.73 -2.57
C LEU A 127 6.43 13.68 -1.95
N PRO A 128 6.93 14.68 -2.70
CA PRO A 128 7.81 15.69 -2.15
C PRO A 128 7.11 16.49 -1.04
N ALA A 129 7.64 16.40 0.18
CA ALA A 129 7.09 17.09 1.35
C ALA A 129 7.52 18.57 1.38
N ARG A 130 6.89 19.40 0.55
CA ARG A 130 7.22 20.81 0.30
C ARG A 130 8.66 21.04 -0.20
N THR A 131 8.78 21.93 -1.17
CA THR A 131 10.07 22.45 -1.63
C THR A 131 10.67 23.36 -0.57
N ASP A 132 12.00 23.34 -0.44
CA ASP A 132 12.70 24.37 0.31
C ASP A 132 12.59 25.75 -0.39
N LYS A 133 13.27 26.75 0.17
CA LYS A 133 13.27 28.13 -0.35
C LYS A 133 13.83 28.24 -1.78
N ASP A 134 14.60 27.24 -2.20
CA ASP A 134 15.32 27.17 -3.48
C ASP A 134 14.65 26.19 -4.46
N GLY A 135 13.48 25.64 -4.11
CA GLY A 135 12.75 24.70 -4.98
C GLY A 135 13.26 23.27 -4.93
N THR A 136 14.18 22.95 -4.03
CA THR A 136 14.80 21.61 -3.96
C THR A 136 14.00 20.72 -3.00
N PRO A 137 13.57 19.52 -3.42
CA PRO A 137 12.99 18.55 -2.49
C PRO A 137 14.11 17.99 -1.61
N ALA A 138 14.10 18.34 -0.32
CA ALA A 138 15.08 17.87 0.64
C ALA A 138 14.79 16.41 1.05
N MET A 139 15.11 15.45 0.18
CA MET A 139 15.18 14.03 0.55
C MET A 139 16.46 13.78 1.35
N GLY A 140 16.46 14.12 2.64
CA GLY A 140 17.61 13.93 3.53
C GLY A 140 17.98 12.45 3.71
N HIS A 141 19.23 12.17 4.12
CA HIS A 141 19.75 10.80 4.31
C HIS A 141 18.88 9.87 5.17
N MET A 142 18.15 10.42 6.14
CA MET A 142 17.18 9.69 6.96
C MET A 142 16.09 9.02 6.11
N PHE A 143 15.66 9.68 5.04
CA PHE A 143 14.67 9.18 4.11
C PHE A 143 15.15 7.94 3.37
N ILE A 144 16.40 7.95 2.91
CA ILE A 144 17.02 6.82 2.18
C ILE A 144 17.07 5.57 3.06
N VAL A 145 17.46 5.72 4.33
CA VAL A 145 17.49 4.60 5.29
C VAL A 145 16.08 4.07 5.54
N LEU A 146 15.11 4.96 5.76
CA LEU A 146 13.70 4.59 5.95
C LEU A 146 13.14 3.84 4.72
N MET A 147 13.54 4.23 3.50
CA MET A 147 13.15 3.52 2.27
C MET A 147 13.64 2.08 2.24
N GLY A 148 14.85 1.80 2.72
CA GLY A 148 15.38 0.44 2.79
C GLY A 148 14.53 -0.45 3.69
N PHE A 149 14.16 0.05 4.87
CA PHE A 149 13.23 -0.64 5.78
C PHE A 149 11.85 -0.80 5.16
N HIS A 150 11.35 0.23 4.48
CA HIS A 150 10.06 0.19 3.80
C HIS A 150 9.99 -0.89 2.72
N LYS A 151 11.04 -1.06 1.90
CA LYS A 151 11.05 -2.14 0.89
C LYS A 151 10.99 -3.53 1.51
N LEU A 152 11.68 -3.75 2.63
CA LEU A 152 11.59 -5.02 3.37
C LEU A 152 10.21 -5.21 3.98
N TYR A 153 9.67 -4.15 4.59
CA TYR A 153 8.34 -4.11 5.18
C TYR A 153 7.26 -4.43 4.15
N ALA A 154 7.30 -3.78 2.99
CA ALA A 154 6.39 -3.96 1.88
C ALA A 154 6.36 -5.40 1.37
N ARG A 155 7.54 -5.98 1.18
CA ARG A 155 7.68 -7.39 0.77
C ARG A 155 7.14 -8.34 1.82
N ALA A 156 7.36 -8.05 3.10
CA ALA A 156 6.83 -8.85 4.20
C ALA A 156 5.30 -8.78 4.29
N LEU A 157 4.70 -7.60 4.16
CA LEU A 157 3.24 -7.45 4.14
C LEU A 157 2.60 -8.22 2.97
N LEU A 158 3.14 -8.05 1.75
CA LEU A 158 2.62 -8.76 0.58
C LEU A 158 2.78 -10.28 0.70
N TYR A 159 3.89 -10.74 1.27
CA TYR A 159 4.09 -12.15 1.59
C TYR A 159 3.06 -12.68 2.61
N LEU A 160 2.77 -11.93 3.67
CA LEU A 160 1.80 -12.32 4.69
C LEU A 160 0.37 -12.32 4.14
N ALA A 161 0.01 -11.32 3.34
CA ALA A 161 -1.29 -11.24 2.67
C ALA A 161 -1.50 -12.49 1.81
N LYS A 162 -0.52 -12.82 0.97
CA LYS A 162 -0.54 -14.04 0.18
C LYS A 162 -0.66 -15.30 1.03
N ARG A 163 0.11 -15.41 2.13
CA ARG A 163 0.04 -16.59 3.00
C ARG A 163 -1.34 -16.76 3.64
N ALA A 164 -2.06 -15.67 3.90
CA ALA A 164 -3.44 -15.72 4.40
C ALA A 164 -4.45 -16.09 3.31
N LEU A 165 -4.10 -15.89 2.04
CA LEU A 165 -4.92 -16.20 0.88
C LEU A 165 -4.64 -17.57 0.27
N CYS A 166 -3.54 -18.26 0.61
CA CYS A 166 -3.26 -19.63 0.19
C CYS A 166 -3.84 -20.62 1.19
#